data_AF-A0A3B8W648-F1
#
_entry.id   AF-A0A3B8W648-F1
#
_cell.length_a   1.000
_cell.length_b   1.000
_cell.length_c   1.000
_cell.angle_alpha   90.00
_cell.angle_beta   90.00
_cell.angle_gamma   90.00
#
_symmetry.space_group_name_H-M   'P 1'
#
loop_
_entity.id
_entity.type
_entity.pdbx_description
1 polymer ?
#
loop_
_entity_poly.entity_id
_entity_poly.type
_entity_poly.pdbx_seq_one_letter_code
_entity_poly.pdbx_strand_id
1 'polypeptide(L)'
;VTKKETGKIRQIEKAIQTTFERKLVPTGAEVCQKRLLQLVHRLREGNVVEHEINDLLPAVYEELMPLSKEDIIKRFTSLEFNHLLDYYRGAPDLNKSTKGETYESNERFVTGDRLFINLGKMDGLDKGKLLALICDRTGLKGKDIGKIDVKGAYSFFEV
;
A
#
# COMPACT_ATOMS: atom_id res chain seq x y z
N VAL A 1 0.07 -9.32 -13.28
CA VAL A 1 -0.15 -10.43 -14.24
C VAL A 1 -1.02 -11.48 -13.58
N THR A 2 -2.25 -11.62 -14.07
CA THR A 2 -3.19 -12.66 -13.63
C THR A 2 -2.88 -13.99 -14.32
N LYS A 3 -3.39 -15.12 -13.79
CA LYS A 3 -3.20 -16.45 -14.40
C LYS A 3 -3.70 -16.52 -15.86
N LYS A 4 -4.75 -15.77 -16.22
CA LYS A 4 -5.27 -15.68 -17.59
C LYS A 4 -4.34 -14.89 -18.53
N GLU A 5 -3.65 -13.88 -18.02
CA GLU A 5 -2.69 -13.09 -18.77
C GLU A 5 -1.38 -13.84 -19.03
N THR A 6 -0.96 -14.72 -18.11
CA THR A 6 0.22 -15.57 -18.31
C THR A 6 0.12 -16.45 -19.56
N GLY A 7 -1.09 -16.95 -19.86
CA GLY A 7 -1.34 -17.71 -21.09
C GLY A 7 -1.14 -16.88 -22.36
N LYS A 8 -1.61 -15.63 -22.36
CA LYS A 8 -1.41 -14.68 -23.46
C LYS A 8 0.05 -14.31 -23.64
N ILE A 9 0.79 -14.10 -22.55
CA ILE A 9 2.23 -13.81 -22.60
C ILE A 9 2.98 -14.94 -23.31
N ARG A 10 2.70 -16.21 -22.96
CA ARG A 10 3.33 -17.36 -23.63
C ARG A 10 2.97 -17.47 -25.11
N GLN A 11 1.74 -17.09 -25.49
CA GLN A 11 1.35 -17.05 -26.91
C GLN A 11 2.16 -16.00 -27.66
N ILE A 12 2.37 -14.82 -27.07
CA ILE A 12 3.18 -13.76 -27.65
C ILE A 12 4.63 -14.24 -27.79
N GLU A 13 5.27 -14.75 -26.73
CA GLU A 13 6.66 -15.26 -26.76
C GLU A 13 6.89 -16.29 -27.87
N LYS A 14 5.91 -17.18 -28.11
CA LYS A 14 5.96 -18.14 -29.24
C LYS A 14 5.85 -17.47 -30.60
N ALA A 15 4.99 -16.45 -30.74
CA ALA A 15 4.81 -15.73 -32.00
C ALA A 15 6.05 -14.92 -32.39
N ILE A 16 6.74 -14.32 -31.42
CA ILE A 16 7.92 -13.47 -31.64
C ILE A 16 9.26 -14.21 -31.49
N GLN A 17 9.23 -15.52 -31.19
CA GLN A 17 10.40 -16.37 -30.95
C GLN A 17 11.43 -15.79 -29.96
N THR A 18 10.96 -15.02 -28.98
CA THR A 18 11.79 -14.38 -27.96
C THR A 18 11.13 -14.50 -26.60
N THR A 19 11.94 -14.69 -25.55
CA THR A 19 11.47 -14.81 -24.16
C THR A 19 11.46 -13.45 -23.48
N PHE A 20 10.47 -13.23 -22.60
CA PHE A 20 10.43 -12.04 -21.78
C PHE A 20 11.13 -12.26 -20.46
N GLU A 21 11.93 -11.27 -20.06
CA GLU A 21 12.51 -11.23 -18.72
C GLU A 21 11.46 -10.74 -17.73
N ARG A 22 11.11 -11.57 -16.74
CA ARG A 22 10.23 -11.16 -15.66
C ARG A 22 10.99 -10.25 -14.70
N LYS A 23 10.70 -8.95 -14.75
CA LYS A 23 11.15 -8.00 -13.73
C LYS A 23 10.18 -7.96 -12.55
N LEU A 24 10.75 -7.78 -11.36
CA LEU A 24 9.97 -7.57 -10.14
C LEU A 24 9.39 -6.16 -10.13
N VAL A 25 8.18 -6.05 -9.58
CA VAL A 25 7.57 -4.76 -9.26
C VAL A 25 8.36 -4.14 -8.11
N PRO A 26 8.76 -2.86 -8.18
CA PRO A 26 9.47 -2.23 -7.08
C PRO A 26 8.67 -2.27 -5.78
N THR A 27 9.37 -2.46 -4.67
CA THR A 27 8.78 -2.35 -3.33
C THR A 27 8.42 -0.90 -3.01
N GLY A 28 7.56 -0.69 -2.01
CA GLY A 28 7.23 0.67 -1.54
C GLY A 28 8.47 1.51 -1.22
N ALA A 29 9.45 0.92 -0.54
CA ALA A 29 10.70 1.59 -0.19
C ALA A 29 11.52 2.02 -1.42
N GLU A 30 11.63 1.15 -2.42
CA GLU A 30 12.33 1.45 -3.68
C GLU A 30 11.63 2.56 -4.47
N VAL A 31 10.28 2.57 -4.45
CA VAL A 31 9.51 3.66 -5.07
C VAL A 31 9.72 4.97 -4.31
N CYS A 32 9.72 4.96 -2.97
CA CYS A 32 9.99 6.14 -2.16
C CYS A 32 11.35 6.75 -2.51
N GLN A 33 12.41 5.92 -2.56
CA GLN A 33 13.75 6.37 -2.89
C GLN A 33 13.81 7.00 -4.30
N LYS A 34 13.25 6.32 -5.30
CA LYS A 34 13.28 6.81 -6.69
C LYS A 34 12.51 8.12 -6.85
N ARG A 35 11.35 8.24 -6.21
CA ARG A 35 10.54 9.47 -6.23
C ARG A 35 11.22 10.62 -5.51
N LEU A 36 11.89 10.36 -4.39
CA LEU A 36 12.63 11.39 -3.67
C LEU A 36 13.76 11.96 -4.53
N LEU A 37 14.53 11.10 -5.21
CA LEU A 37 15.57 11.54 -6.13
C LEU A 37 14.98 12.35 -7.31
N GLN A 38 13.87 11.90 -7.89
CA GLN A 38 13.18 12.64 -8.94
C GLN A 38 12.71 14.02 -8.47
N LEU A 39 12.24 14.15 -7.23
CA LEU A 39 11.88 15.44 -6.65
C LEU A 39 13.09 16.36 -6.56
N VAL A 40 14.24 15.87 -6.08
CA VAL A 40 15.49 16.65 -6.02
C VAL A 40 15.93 17.09 -7.43
N HIS A 41 15.82 16.21 -8.43
CA HIS A 41 16.11 16.59 -9.82
C HIS A 41 15.18 17.70 -10.32
N ARG A 42 13.88 17.59 -10.05
CA ARG A 42 12.92 18.64 -10.40
C ARG A 42 13.15 19.95 -9.66
N LEU A 43 13.56 19.91 -8.38
CA LEU A 43 13.94 21.12 -7.65
C LEU A 43 15.16 21.81 -8.24
N ARG A 44 16.11 21.04 -8.78
CA ARG A 44 17.31 21.57 -9.45
C ARG A 44 17.01 22.15 -10.84
N GLU A 45 16.14 21.49 -11.61
CA GLU A 45 15.89 21.80 -13.03
C GLU A 45 14.60 22.61 -13.25
N GLY A 46 13.77 22.74 -12.22
CA GLY A 46 12.48 23.40 -12.30
C GLY A 46 12.63 24.89 -12.50
N ASN A 47 12.04 25.42 -13.58
CA ASN A 47 11.91 26.85 -13.78
C ASN A 47 10.88 27.38 -12.78
N VAL A 48 11.32 28.23 -11.86
CA VAL A 48 10.44 28.90 -10.90
C VAL A 48 9.72 30.03 -11.64
N VAL A 49 8.39 29.98 -11.63
CA VAL A 49 7.55 31.07 -12.14
C VAL A 49 7.46 32.12 -11.03
N GLU A 50 8.47 32.97 -10.94
CA GLU A 50 8.67 33.92 -9.82
C GLU A 50 7.46 34.84 -9.57
N HIS A 51 6.75 35.24 -10.63
CA HIS A 51 5.67 36.23 -10.51
C HIS A 51 4.45 35.76 -9.70
N GLU A 52 4.20 34.45 -9.60
CA GLU A 52 3.03 33.92 -8.87
C GLU A 52 3.29 33.73 -7.37
N ILE A 53 4.55 33.67 -6.96
CA ILE A 53 4.95 33.36 -5.57
C ILE A 53 5.59 34.54 -4.85
N ASN A 54 5.97 35.60 -5.56
CA ASN A 54 6.70 36.74 -5.01
C ASN A 54 6.02 37.40 -3.80
N ASP A 55 4.69 37.44 -3.77
CA ASP A 55 3.96 38.04 -2.65
C ASP A 55 3.99 37.17 -1.37
N LEU A 56 4.21 35.85 -1.53
CA LEU A 56 4.24 34.89 -0.43
C LEU A 56 5.67 34.61 0.07
N LEU A 57 6.68 34.81 -0.79
CA LEU A 57 8.08 34.56 -0.46
C LEU A 57 8.57 35.28 0.82
N PRO A 58 8.23 36.57 1.08
CA PRO A 58 8.66 37.25 2.30
C PRO A 58 8.21 36.53 3.58
N ALA A 59 6.93 36.14 3.66
CA ALA A 59 6.40 35.43 4.82
C ALA A 59 7.04 34.04 4.99
N VAL A 60 7.28 33.34 3.87
CA VAL A 60 7.95 32.03 3.90
C VAL A 60 9.41 32.17 4.39
N TYR A 61 10.13 33.21 3.96
CA TYR A 61 11.49 33.44 4.42
C TYR A 61 11.57 33.78 5.90
N GLU A 62 10.62 34.54 6.44
CA GLU A 62 10.55 34.82 7.88
C GLU A 62 10.36 33.55 8.71
N GLU A 63 9.43 32.67 8.31
CA GLU A 63 9.17 31.39 8.98
C GLU A 63 10.36 30.42 8.90
N LEU A 64 11.12 30.46 7.80
CA LEU A 64 12.30 29.61 7.60
C LEU A 64 13.60 30.21 8.14
N MET A 65 13.62 31.50 8.50
CA MET A 65 14.79 32.22 9.02
C MET A 65 15.53 31.52 10.17
N PRO A 66 14.86 30.90 11.17
CA PRO A 66 15.56 30.23 12.27
C PRO A 66 16.21 28.89 11.86
N LEU A 67 15.93 28.39 10.66
CA LEU A 67 16.44 27.09 10.20
C LEU A 67 17.67 27.26 9.31
N SER A 68 18.68 26.42 9.55
CA SER A 68 19.81 26.34 8.63
C SER A 68 19.39 25.73 7.29
N LYS A 69 20.16 26.00 6.22
CA LYS A 69 19.95 25.35 4.91
C LYS A 69 19.91 23.82 5.02
N GLU A 70 20.78 23.25 5.84
CA GLU A 70 20.84 21.80 6.08
C GLU A 70 19.58 21.29 6.78
N ASP A 71 19.07 22.04 7.76
CA ASP A 71 17.84 21.69 8.47
C ASP A 71 16.61 21.78 7.56
N ILE A 72 16.55 22.79 6.69
CA ILE A 72 15.47 22.93 5.70
C ILE A 72 15.48 21.72 4.76
N ILE A 73 16.65 21.37 4.20
CA ILE A 73 16.79 20.20 3.31
C ILE A 73 16.36 18.93 4.05
N LYS A 74 16.82 18.72 5.29
CA LYS A 74 16.48 17.54 6.08
C LYS A 74 14.99 17.45 6.37
N ARG A 75 14.38 18.54 6.85
CA ARG A 75 12.94 18.60 7.19
C ARG A 75 12.06 18.41 5.96
N PHE A 76 12.39 19.08 4.85
CA PHE A 76 11.69 18.93 3.59
C PHE A 76 11.76 17.49 3.07
N THR A 77 12.96 16.91 3.06
CA THR A 77 13.18 15.51 2.66
C THR A 77 12.39 14.55 3.56
N SER A 78 12.40 14.77 4.88
CA SER A 78 11.64 13.95 5.82
C SER A 78 10.12 14.06 5.65
N LEU A 79 9.58 15.26 5.38
CA LEU A 79 8.15 15.45 5.13
C LEU A 79 7.68 14.67 3.91
N GLU A 80 8.39 14.81 2.79
CA GLU A 80 8.08 14.09 1.56
C GLU A 80 8.26 12.59 1.70
N PHE A 81 9.32 12.16 2.40
CA PHE A 81 9.55 10.74 2.64
C PHE A 81 8.48 10.13 3.55
N ASN A 82 8.04 10.84 4.59
CA ASN A 82 6.96 10.38 5.46
C ASN A 82 5.63 10.25 4.71
N HIS A 83 5.30 11.22 3.87
CA HIS A 83 4.12 11.16 3.01
C HIS A 83 4.15 9.94 2.07
N LEU A 84 5.30 9.66 1.45
CA LEU A 84 5.48 8.48 0.59
C LEU A 84 5.42 7.17 1.40
N LEU A 85 6.06 7.13 2.57
CA LEU A 85 6.00 5.95 3.45
C LEU A 85 4.56 5.66 3.88
N ASP A 86 3.80 6.67 4.28
CA ASP A 86 2.39 6.50 4.67
C ASP A 86 1.56 5.93 3.51
N TYR A 87 1.79 6.43 2.29
CA TYR A 87 1.13 5.94 1.08
C TYR A 87 1.43 4.45 0.81
N TYR A 88 2.65 3.97 1.09
CA TYR A 88 3.06 2.60 0.81
C TYR A 88 3.03 1.64 2.03
N ARG A 89 2.85 2.14 3.26
CA ARG A 89 2.95 1.34 4.51
C ARG A 89 2.00 0.13 4.54
N GLY A 90 0.86 0.22 3.86
CA GLY A 90 -0.14 -0.85 3.76
C GLY A 90 -0.25 -1.50 2.39
N ALA A 91 0.62 -1.17 1.44
CA ALA A 91 0.50 -1.65 0.08
C ALA A 91 0.80 -3.15 0.00
N PRO A 92 -0.07 -3.96 -0.65
CA PRO A 92 0.20 -5.38 -0.83
C PRO A 92 1.42 -5.57 -1.75
N ASP A 93 2.30 -6.50 -1.38
CA ASP A 93 3.43 -6.88 -2.22
C ASP A 93 2.92 -7.61 -3.48
N LEU A 94 3.03 -6.94 -4.62
CA LEU A 94 2.57 -7.43 -5.92
C LEU A 94 3.49 -8.52 -6.50
N ASN A 95 4.68 -8.73 -5.92
CA ASN A 95 5.60 -9.79 -6.32
C ASN A 95 5.31 -11.13 -5.66
N LYS A 96 4.58 -11.13 -4.55
CA LYS A 96 4.03 -12.35 -3.97
C LYS A 96 2.98 -12.89 -4.93
N SER A 97 3.46 -13.64 -5.92
CA SER A 97 2.62 -14.58 -6.65
C SER A 97 1.80 -15.36 -5.64
N THR A 98 0.54 -15.61 -5.94
CA THR A 98 -0.20 -16.80 -5.53
C THR A 98 0.64 -18.04 -5.87
N LYS A 99 1.74 -18.27 -5.14
CA LYS A 99 2.15 -19.62 -4.79
C LYS A 99 0.91 -20.14 -4.11
N GLY A 100 0.36 -21.23 -4.64
CA GLY A 100 -0.54 -22.03 -3.84
C GLY A 100 0.22 -22.26 -2.55
N GLU A 101 -0.25 -21.63 -1.48
CA GLU A 101 -0.13 -22.26 -0.20
C GLU A 101 -0.91 -23.56 -0.40
N THR A 102 -0.19 -24.59 -0.84
CA THR A 102 -0.46 -25.94 -0.39
C THR A 102 -0.30 -25.86 1.12
N TYR A 103 -1.30 -25.29 1.78
CA TYR A 103 -1.57 -25.64 3.15
C TYR A 103 -1.85 -27.12 3.06
N GLU A 104 -0.89 -27.88 3.55
CA GLU A 104 -1.15 -29.17 4.14
C GLU A 104 -2.57 -29.19 4.69
N SER A 105 -3.38 -30.04 4.05
CA SER A 105 -4.35 -30.90 4.69
C SER A 105 -4.55 -30.58 6.18
N ASN A 106 -5.70 -29.98 6.52
CA ASN A 106 -6.74 -30.68 7.29
C ASN A 106 -7.69 -29.73 8.06
N GLU A 107 -8.21 -28.65 7.45
CA GLU A 107 -9.35 -27.93 8.04
C GLU A 107 -10.47 -27.75 7.01
N ARG A 108 -11.63 -28.31 7.35
CA ARG A 108 -12.84 -28.33 6.53
C ARG A 108 -13.23 -26.89 6.20
N PHE A 109 -13.17 -26.55 4.91
CA PHE A 109 -13.79 -25.35 4.37
C PHE A 109 -15.28 -25.35 4.74
N VAL A 110 -15.68 -24.47 5.66
CA VAL A 110 -17.05 -23.97 5.68
C VAL A 110 -17.14 -23.03 4.48
N THR A 111 -17.94 -23.42 3.49
CA THR A 111 -18.22 -22.66 2.27
C THR A 111 -19.18 -21.52 2.65
N GLY A 112 -18.69 -20.57 3.44
CA GLY A 112 -19.48 -19.46 3.95
C GLY A 112 -19.52 -18.27 3.00
N ASP A 113 -20.58 -17.47 3.11
CA ASP A 113 -20.70 -16.21 2.39
C ASP A 113 -19.75 -15.18 2.99
N ARG A 114 -18.97 -14.50 2.14
CA ARG A 114 -18.00 -13.49 2.58
C ARG A 114 -18.68 -12.13 2.74
N LEU A 115 -18.79 -11.68 3.99
CA LEU A 115 -19.42 -10.44 4.39
C LEU A 115 -18.38 -9.31 4.61
N PHE A 116 -18.78 -8.08 4.31
CA PHE A 116 -17.97 -6.86 4.48
C PHE A 116 -18.50 -6.01 5.63
N ILE A 117 -17.60 -5.43 6.42
CA ILE A 117 -17.93 -4.43 7.45
C ILE A 117 -16.95 -3.25 7.38
N ASN A 118 -17.45 -2.04 7.52
CA ASN A 118 -16.67 -0.78 7.50
C ASN A 118 -15.99 -0.48 8.85
N LEU A 119 -15.47 -1.51 9.52
CA LEU A 119 -14.69 -1.39 10.76
C LEU A 119 -13.39 -2.18 10.64
N GLY A 120 -12.27 -1.63 11.11
CA GLY A 120 -10.94 -2.23 10.99
C GLY A 120 -10.00 -1.90 12.15
N LYS A 121 -8.69 -2.05 11.91
CA LYS A 121 -7.64 -1.80 12.90
C LYS A 121 -7.62 -0.36 13.42
N MET A 122 -7.98 0.61 12.58
CA MET A 122 -8.06 2.03 12.96
C MET A 122 -9.18 2.28 13.98
N ASP A 123 -10.19 1.42 13.99
CA ASP A 123 -11.29 1.42 14.98
C ASP A 123 -10.94 0.58 16.22
N GLY A 124 -9.68 0.16 16.37
CA GLY A 124 -9.19 -0.64 17.49
C GLY A 124 -9.54 -2.13 17.43
N LEU A 125 -10.03 -2.61 16.28
CA LEU A 125 -10.37 -4.02 16.08
C LEU A 125 -9.16 -4.86 15.66
N ASP A 126 -9.04 -6.02 16.29
CA ASP A 126 -8.22 -7.14 15.84
C ASP A 126 -9.10 -8.34 15.52
N LYS A 127 -8.51 -9.45 15.07
CA LYS A 127 -9.27 -10.66 14.68
C LYS A 127 -10.13 -11.18 15.83
N GLY A 128 -9.62 -11.14 17.07
CA GLY A 128 -10.31 -11.64 18.25
C GLY A 128 -11.47 -10.74 18.66
N LYS A 129 -11.25 -9.42 18.66
CA LYS A 129 -12.28 -8.42 18.96
C LYS A 129 -13.40 -8.42 17.92
N LEU A 130 -13.06 -8.56 16.64
CA LEU A 130 -14.07 -8.65 15.58
C LEU A 130 -14.88 -9.94 15.69
N LEU A 131 -14.23 -11.08 15.99
CA LEU A 131 -14.92 -12.34 16.24
C LEU A 131 -15.89 -12.22 17.43
N ALA A 132 -15.42 -11.67 18.55
CA ALA A 132 -16.26 -11.44 19.74
C ALA A 132 -17.45 -10.54 19.41
N LEU A 133 -17.22 -9.43 18.72
CA LEU A 133 -18.27 -8.50 18.27
C LEU A 133 -19.34 -9.19 17.41
N ILE A 134 -18.93 -10.04 16.46
CA ILE A 134 -19.85 -10.78 15.59
C ILE A 134 -20.66 -11.77 16.43
N CYS A 135 -20.02 -12.58 17.28
CA CYS A 135 -20.69 -13.55 18.14
C CYS A 135 -21.71 -12.87 19.07
N ASP A 136 -21.32 -11.77 19.71
CA ASP A 136 -22.15 -11.04 20.68
C ASP A 136 -23.39 -10.40 20.02
N ARG A 137 -23.27 -9.95 18.78
CA ARG A 137 -24.36 -9.25 18.06
C ARG A 137 -25.28 -10.18 17.28
N THR A 138 -24.79 -11.33 16.83
CA THR A 138 -25.54 -12.25 15.97
C THR A 138 -26.00 -13.51 16.70
N GLY A 139 -25.41 -13.83 17.86
CA GLY A 139 -25.63 -15.10 18.57
C GLY A 139 -24.96 -16.30 17.91
N LEU A 140 -24.19 -16.09 16.83
CA LEU A 140 -23.39 -17.12 16.17
C LEU A 140 -22.24 -17.57 17.08
N LYS A 141 -21.85 -18.83 16.97
CA LYS A 141 -20.68 -19.34 17.70
C LYS A 141 -19.44 -19.16 16.82
N GLY A 142 -18.27 -19.03 17.44
CA GLY A 142 -17.03 -18.85 16.67
C GLY A 142 -16.70 -19.98 15.68
N LYS A 143 -17.30 -21.16 15.84
CA LYS A 143 -17.22 -22.28 14.87
C LYS A 143 -18.05 -22.06 13.60
N ASP A 144 -19.04 -21.17 13.67
CA ASP A 144 -19.91 -20.80 12.55
C ASP A 144 -19.32 -19.59 11.79
N ILE A 145 -18.18 -19.05 12.26
CA ILE A 145 -17.46 -17.96 11.61
C ILE A 145 -16.19 -18.52 10.98
N GLY A 146 -16.09 -18.38 9.66
CA GLY A 146 -14.96 -18.79 8.86
C GLY A 146 -13.78 -17.81 8.92
N LYS A 147 -13.13 -17.60 7.77
CA LYS A 147 -11.94 -16.75 7.71
C LYS A 147 -12.29 -15.30 8.04
N ILE A 148 -11.47 -14.64 8.88
CA ILE A 148 -11.58 -13.22 9.21
C ILE A 148 -10.32 -12.49 8.73
N ASP A 149 -10.50 -11.46 7.91
CA ASP A 149 -9.46 -10.58 7.39
C ASP A 149 -9.69 -9.13 7.88
N VAL A 150 -8.92 -8.67 8.87
CA VAL A 150 -9.00 -7.29 9.39
C VAL A 150 -8.04 -6.36 8.65
N LYS A 151 -8.55 -5.30 8.02
CA LYS A 151 -7.76 -4.25 7.31
C LYS A 151 -7.72 -2.96 8.14
N GLY A 152 -7.13 -1.90 7.58
CA GLY A 152 -6.99 -0.60 8.27
C GLY A 152 -8.34 0.00 8.65
N ALA A 153 -9.20 0.26 7.67
CA ALA A 153 -10.48 0.96 7.85
C ALA A 153 -11.73 0.06 7.68
N TYR A 154 -11.55 -1.23 7.39
CA TYR A 154 -12.65 -2.17 7.14
C TYR A 154 -12.19 -3.62 7.36
N SER A 155 -13.11 -4.57 7.34
CA SER A 155 -12.82 -6.00 7.51
C SER A 155 -13.73 -6.89 6.66
N PHE A 156 -13.31 -8.13 6.46
CA PHE A 156 -14.13 -9.20 5.90
C PHE A 156 -14.19 -10.39 6.84
N PHE A 157 -15.32 -11.09 6.84
CA PHE A 157 -15.46 -12.37 7.52
C PHE A 157 -16.38 -13.31 6.74
N GLU A 158 -16.22 -14.61 6.92
CA GLU A 158 -17.08 -15.64 6.32
C GLU A 158 -18.03 -16.20 7.39
N VAL A 159 -19.27 -16.49 7.00
CA VAL A 159 -20.29 -17.16 7.83
C VAL A 159 -20.95 -18.26 7.01
#